data_AF-A0A3R9V9P0-F1
#
_entry.id   AF-A0A3R9V9P0-F1
#
_cell.length_a   1.000
_cell.length_b   1.000
_cell.length_c   1.000
_cell.angle_alpha   90.00
_cell.angle_beta   90.00
_cell.angle_gamma   90.00
#
_symmetry.space_group_name_H-M   'P 1'
#
loop_
_entity.id
_entity.type
_entity.pdbx_description
1 polymer ?
#
loop_
_entity_poly.entity_id
_entity_poly.type
_entity_poly.pdbx_seq_one_letter_code
_entity_poly.pdbx_strand_id
1 'polypeptide(L)'
;PLYITMPVQLVVADAGTHLVFHDNTWDGRVLLREGEEGAGSGPDRPGTCELRMDGGPLRCWVLAGTPARVLRGWAALTGAPAVPPAWALGYQHARWGFGSADEVRRVVAGYRSRGLPLSAVHLDIDHYDGHRVFTVDRERFPDLPGLAGELDGAGVRLVSIVDPAVKVGDAVHAAGRAVGAHGAFVRDAAGREVRGEVWPGRCAYPDFTRPEVRAWWGGLYAERLDQGFSGVWHDMNEPVSFAPFGETTLPRSARHGLDGEGGDHRAAHNVYALNMARAGWEGLVRLRPGERPFLFSRSGWAGMQRYGG
;
A
#
# COMPACT_ATOMS: atom_id res chain seq x y z
N PRO A 1 -3.58 15.94 -4.80
CA PRO A 1 -2.57 14.91 -4.42
C PRO A 1 -2.91 13.58 -5.08
N LEU A 2 -1.89 12.80 -5.46
CA LEU A 2 -2.06 11.41 -5.90
C LEU A 2 -1.92 10.46 -4.69
N TYR A 3 -1.94 9.16 -4.94
CA TYR A 3 -1.96 8.09 -3.92
C TYR A 3 -0.67 8.00 -3.07
N ILE A 4 0.46 8.44 -3.61
CA ILE A 4 1.73 8.53 -2.87
C ILE A 4 2.19 9.97 -2.94
N THR A 5 2.27 10.62 -1.78
CA THR A 5 2.79 11.97 -1.64
C THR A 5 3.73 11.95 -0.45
N MET A 6 5.00 12.32 -0.61
CA MET A 6 5.96 12.43 0.51
C MET A 6 6.89 13.63 0.30
N PRO A 7 7.23 14.39 1.35
CA PRO A 7 8.04 15.61 1.25
C PRO A 7 9.53 15.29 1.15
N VAL A 8 9.91 14.65 0.03
CA VAL A 8 11.29 14.32 -0.34
C VAL A 8 11.67 15.13 -1.57
N GLN A 9 12.74 15.91 -1.48
CA GLN A 9 13.29 16.69 -2.58
C GLN A 9 14.72 16.23 -2.86
N LEU A 10 15.00 15.81 -4.09
CA LEU A 10 16.37 15.57 -4.58
C LEU A 10 16.74 16.70 -5.54
N VAL A 11 17.80 17.44 -5.23
CA VAL A 11 18.36 18.49 -6.08
C VAL A 11 19.68 17.99 -6.64
N VAL A 12 19.81 18.05 -7.96
CA VAL A 12 21.04 17.77 -8.70
C VAL A 12 21.41 19.04 -9.44
N ALA A 13 22.56 19.62 -9.10
CA ALA A 13 23.10 20.82 -9.74
C ALA A 13 24.61 20.68 -9.92
N ASP A 14 25.20 21.56 -10.74
CA ASP A 14 26.65 21.58 -10.96
C ASP A 14 27.43 21.84 -9.66
N ALA A 15 26.86 22.64 -8.76
CA ALA A 15 27.42 22.90 -7.43
C ALA A 15 27.36 21.67 -6.49
N GLY A 16 26.57 20.65 -6.81
CA GLY A 16 26.47 19.42 -6.03
C GLY A 16 25.06 18.82 -6.00
N THR A 17 24.96 17.66 -5.34
CA THR A 17 23.68 16.95 -5.14
C THR A 17 23.33 16.88 -3.65
N HIS A 18 22.06 17.12 -3.35
CA HIS A 18 21.53 16.92 -2.01
C HIS A 18 20.08 16.43 -2.03
N LEU A 19 19.69 15.70 -1.00
CA LEU A 19 18.31 15.31 -0.72
C LEU A 19 17.87 15.93 0.59
N VAL A 20 16.68 16.52 0.61
CA VAL A 20 15.98 16.98 1.80
C VAL A 20 14.74 16.11 2.00
N PHE A 21 14.60 15.52 3.17
CA PHE A 21 13.39 14.79 3.57
C PHE A 21 12.84 15.38 4.85
N HIS A 22 11.59 15.83 4.79
CA HIS A 22 10.86 16.26 5.97
C HIS A 22 10.06 15.08 6.53
N ASP A 23 10.48 14.53 7.66
CA ASP A 23 9.78 13.42 8.31
C ASP A 23 8.53 13.93 9.03
N ASN A 24 7.51 14.23 8.23
CA ASN A 24 6.24 14.77 8.66
C ASN A 24 5.12 14.24 7.77
N THR A 25 4.21 13.50 8.37
CA THR A 25 3.13 12.73 7.72
C THR A 25 1.85 13.54 7.51
N TRP A 26 1.82 14.79 7.95
CA TRP A 26 0.65 15.64 7.84
C TRP A 26 0.46 16.12 6.41
N ASP A 27 -0.71 16.68 6.14
CA ASP A 27 -0.93 17.40 4.89
C ASP A 27 -0.02 18.63 4.84
N GLY A 28 0.26 19.06 3.61
CA GLY A 28 1.09 20.21 3.37
C GLY A 28 1.11 20.59 1.91
N ARG A 29 1.91 21.61 1.62
CA ARG A 29 2.15 22.12 0.28
C ARG A 29 3.63 22.38 0.06
N VAL A 30 4.07 22.07 -1.14
CA VAL A 30 5.39 22.46 -1.65
C VAL A 30 5.17 23.53 -2.71
N LEU A 31 5.88 24.64 -2.58
CA LEU A 31 5.93 25.69 -3.60
C LEU A 31 7.36 25.81 -4.10
N LEU A 32 7.55 25.46 -5.37
CA LEU A 32 8.81 25.61 -6.09
C LEU A 32 8.77 26.91 -6.88
N ARG A 33 9.87 27.67 -6.81
CA ARG A 33 10.10 28.86 -7.63
C ARG A 33 11.42 28.67 -8.35
N GLU A 34 11.40 28.85 -9.66
CA GLU A 34 12.61 28.76 -10.47
C GLU A 34 13.60 29.86 -10.11
N GLY A 35 14.88 29.52 -10.25
CA GLY A 35 15.94 30.50 -10.25
C GLY A 35 15.98 31.27 -11.57
N GLU A 36 16.88 32.24 -11.64
CA GLU A 36 17.12 33.01 -12.85
C GLU A 36 18.62 33.16 -13.02
N GLU A 37 19.15 32.76 -14.16
CA GLU A 37 20.55 32.99 -14.51
C GLU A 37 20.76 34.48 -14.77
N GLY A 38 21.84 35.05 -14.22
CA GLY A 38 22.13 36.46 -14.37
C GLY A 38 22.45 36.82 -15.83
N ALA A 39 21.87 37.91 -16.34
CA ALA A 39 22.24 38.41 -17.67
C ALA A 39 23.63 39.07 -17.63
N GLY A 40 24.57 38.60 -18.45
CA GLY A 40 25.91 39.18 -18.58
C GLY A 40 26.77 38.97 -17.33
N SER A 41 27.07 40.05 -16.60
CA SER A 41 27.78 39.99 -15.31
C SER A 41 26.85 40.09 -14.09
N GLY A 42 25.53 39.98 -14.30
CA GLY A 42 24.55 39.95 -13.21
C GLY A 42 24.68 38.68 -12.37
N PRO A 43 24.35 38.73 -11.07
CA PRO A 43 24.36 37.54 -10.23
C PRO A 43 23.16 36.63 -10.53
N ASP A 44 23.37 35.32 -10.40
CA ASP A 44 22.27 34.35 -10.45
C ASP A 44 21.33 34.52 -9.25
N ARG A 45 20.04 34.34 -9.49
CA ARG A 45 19.03 34.19 -8.45
C ARG A 45 18.74 32.71 -8.24
N PRO A 46 18.98 32.13 -7.05
CA PRO A 46 18.71 30.72 -6.82
C PRO A 46 17.20 30.45 -6.84
N GLY A 47 16.83 29.27 -7.35
CA GLY A 47 15.48 28.75 -7.16
C GLY A 47 15.20 28.51 -5.67
N THR A 48 13.92 28.56 -5.29
CA THR A 48 13.51 28.36 -3.89
C THR A 48 12.46 27.25 -3.79
N CYS A 49 12.54 26.49 -2.69
CA CYS A 49 11.56 25.49 -2.32
C CYS A 49 10.99 25.86 -0.95
N GLU A 50 9.67 26.00 -0.89
CA GLU A 50 8.96 26.32 0.34
C GLU A 50 8.01 25.16 0.67
N LEU A 51 8.33 24.42 1.73
CA LEU A 51 7.43 23.41 2.29
C LEU A 51 6.66 24.02 3.47
N ARG A 52 5.33 23.90 3.45
CA ARG A 52 4.48 24.17 4.61
C ARG A 52 3.66 22.94 4.94
N MET A 53 3.67 22.55 6.21
CA MET A 53 2.85 21.47 6.73
C MET A 53 1.74 22.06 7.59
N ASP A 54 0.56 21.45 7.57
CA ASP A 54 -0.60 21.89 8.35
C ASP A 54 -0.47 21.54 9.85
N GLY A 55 0.49 20.68 10.19
CA GLY A 55 0.84 20.33 11.56
C GLY A 55 2.05 19.40 11.62
N GLY A 56 2.17 18.66 12.72
CA GLY A 56 3.27 17.72 12.95
C GLY A 56 4.60 18.38 13.32
N PRO A 57 5.64 17.57 13.62
CA PRO A 57 6.94 18.08 14.01
C PRO A 57 7.72 18.64 12.81
N LEU A 58 8.57 19.64 13.07
CA LEU A 58 9.60 20.03 12.12
C LEU A 58 10.81 19.10 12.29
N ARG A 59 10.80 17.97 11.58
CA ARG A 59 11.94 17.04 11.52
C ARG A 59 12.46 16.97 10.08
N CYS A 60 13.73 17.29 9.88
CA CYS A 60 14.35 17.39 8.57
C CYS A 60 15.66 16.62 8.52
N TRP A 61 15.83 15.85 7.45
CA TRP A 61 17.05 15.11 7.12
C TRP A 61 17.65 15.70 5.84
N VAL A 62 18.93 16.04 5.89
CA VAL A 62 19.68 16.54 4.72
C VAL A 62 20.82 15.58 4.41
N LEU A 63 20.83 15.06 3.19
CA LEU A 63 21.87 14.16 2.69
C LEU A 63 22.58 14.85 1.54
N ALA A 64 23.88 15.12 1.66
CA ALA A 64 24.67 15.76 0.61
C ALA A 64 25.81 14.85 0.14
N GLY A 65 26.18 14.95 -1.14
CA GLY A 65 27.30 14.22 -1.72
C GLY A 65 27.08 13.93 -3.20
N THR A 66 27.76 12.90 -3.72
CA THR A 66 27.47 12.40 -5.07
C THR A 66 26.07 11.77 -5.11
N PRO A 67 25.40 11.71 -6.27
CA PRO A 67 24.08 11.06 -6.40
C PRO A 67 24.04 9.66 -5.77
N ALA A 68 25.07 8.84 -6.00
CA ALA A 68 25.18 7.51 -5.41
C ALA A 68 25.27 7.53 -3.87
N ARG A 69 25.98 8.50 -3.28
CA ARG A 69 26.07 8.64 -1.82
C ARG A 69 24.73 9.08 -1.22
N VAL A 70 24.04 10.01 -1.87
CA VAL A 70 22.73 10.49 -1.44
C VAL A 70 21.70 9.36 -1.45
N LEU A 71 21.63 8.58 -2.53
CA LEU A 71 20.72 7.43 -2.63
C LEU A 71 21.05 6.32 -1.62
N ARG A 72 22.34 6.06 -1.36
CA ARG A 72 22.74 5.13 -0.27
C ARG A 72 22.33 5.64 1.11
N GLY A 73 22.49 6.94 1.37
CA GLY A 73 22.05 7.55 2.62
C GLY A 73 20.53 7.46 2.79
N TRP A 74 19.77 7.68 1.72
CA TRP A 74 18.31 7.53 1.71
C TRP A 74 17.87 6.11 2.05
N ALA A 75 18.49 5.11 1.43
CA ALA A 75 18.23 3.70 1.72
C ALA A 75 18.66 3.32 3.14
N ALA A 76 19.74 3.90 3.68
CA ALA A 76 20.13 3.68 5.07
C ALA A 76 19.13 4.29 6.07
N LEU A 77 18.57 5.47 5.75
CA LEU A 77 17.60 6.17 6.59
C LEU A 77 16.22 5.50 6.56
N THR A 78 15.75 5.12 5.38
CA THR A 78 14.36 4.65 5.16
C THR A 78 14.26 3.14 4.91
N GLY A 79 15.39 2.45 4.83
CA GLY A 79 15.49 1.02 4.56
C GLY A 79 15.75 0.70 3.09
N ALA A 80 16.42 -0.43 2.87
CA ALA A 80 16.71 -0.93 1.54
C ALA A 80 15.43 -1.50 0.88
N PRO A 81 15.30 -1.41 -0.46
CA PRO A 81 14.24 -2.07 -1.19
C PRO A 81 14.27 -3.58 -0.97
N ALA A 82 13.10 -4.17 -0.75
CA ALA A 82 12.96 -5.60 -0.72
C ALA A 82 13.26 -6.20 -2.10
N VAL A 83 13.95 -7.35 -2.12
CA VAL A 83 14.23 -8.04 -3.38
C VAL A 83 12.99 -8.86 -3.76
N PRO A 84 12.35 -8.63 -4.91
CA PRO A 84 11.17 -9.41 -5.31
C PRO A 84 11.57 -10.84 -5.71
N PRO A 85 10.60 -11.79 -5.74
CA PRO A 85 10.82 -13.09 -6.37
C PRO A 85 11.04 -12.93 -7.89
N ALA A 86 11.80 -13.84 -8.51
CA ALA A 86 12.22 -13.68 -9.91
C ALA A 86 11.04 -13.57 -10.89
N TRP A 87 9.94 -14.30 -10.65
CA TRP A 87 8.74 -14.26 -11.49
C TRP A 87 8.06 -12.88 -11.54
N ALA A 88 8.26 -12.05 -10.52
CA ALA A 88 7.69 -10.70 -10.47
C ALA A 88 8.27 -9.76 -11.54
N LEU A 89 9.45 -10.08 -12.07
CA LEU A 89 10.09 -9.28 -13.13
C LEU A 89 9.59 -9.63 -14.54
N GLY A 90 8.79 -10.69 -14.67
CA GLY A 90 8.16 -11.05 -15.94
C GLY A 90 6.87 -10.28 -16.22
N TYR A 91 6.33 -10.45 -17.42
CA TYR A 91 5.08 -9.78 -17.81
C TYR A 91 3.90 -10.28 -16.98
N GLN A 92 3.07 -9.36 -16.50
CA GLN A 92 1.92 -9.67 -15.64
C GLN A 92 0.65 -9.08 -16.26
N HIS A 93 -0.46 -9.81 -16.18
CA HIS A 93 -1.75 -9.38 -16.71
C HIS A 93 -2.72 -9.03 -15.58
N ALA A 94 -3.24 -7.80 -15.60
CA ALA A 94 -4.23 -7.32 -14.65
C ALA A 94 -5.39 -6.65 -15.40
N ARG A 95 -6.61 -6.83 -14.89
CA ARG A 95 -7.82 -6.14 -15.35
C ARG A 95 -8.90 -6.19 -14.27
N TRP A 96 -9.72 -5.15 -14.21
CA TRP A 96 -10.94 -5.16 -13.43
C TRP A 96 -12.15 -5.51 -14.32
N GLY A 97 -12.83 -6.64 -14.13
CA GLY A 97 -12.41 -7.88 -13.48
C GLY A 97 -12.26 -9.02 -14.49
N PHE A 98 -11.83 -10.19 -14.04
CA PHE A 98 -11.78 -11.43 -14.85
C PHE A 98 -13.13 -12.13 -14.96
N GLY A 99 -13.99 -11.97 -13.96
CA GLY A 99 -15.34 -12.50 -13.92
C GLY A 99 -15.44 -13.96 -13.44
N SER A 100 -14.54 -14.86 -13.87
CA SER A 100 -14.54 -16.27 -13.44
C SER A 100 -13.22 -17.01 -13.68
N ALA A 101 -13.09 -18.20 -13.08
CA ALA A 101 -11.98 -19.12 -13.31
C ALA A 101 -11.81 -19.50 -14.80
N ASP A 102 -12.92 -19.64 -15.54
CA ASP A 102 -12.88 -19.99 -16.97
C ASP A 102 -12.31 -18.86 -17.82
N GLU A 103 -12.62 -17.59 -17.50
CA GLU A 103 -11.99 -16.46 -18.21
C GLU A 103 -10.49 -16.39 -17.92
N VAL A 104 -10.06 -16.65 -16.69
CA VAL A 104 -8.63 -16.74 -16.35
C VAL A 104 -7.94 -17.80 -17.22
N ARG A 105 -8.51 -19.01 -17.31
CA ARG A 105 -7.99 -20.08 -18.18
C ARG A 105 -7.95 -19.67 -19.65
N ARG A 106 -9.01 -19.02 -20.16
CA ARG A 106 -9.07 -18.53 -21.55
C ARG A 106 -7.96 -17.52 -21.85
N VAL A 107 -7.74 -16.55 -20.95
CA VAL A 107 -6.69 -15.54 -21.10
C VAL A 107 -5.31 -16.19 -21.10
N VAL A 108 -5.01 -17.05 -20.12
CA VAL A 108 -3.71 -17.74 -20.02
C VAL A 108 -3.45 -18.62 -21.24
N ALA A 109 -4.46 -19.40 -21.69
CA ALA A 109 -4.37 -20.18 -22.91
C ALA A 109 -4.14 -19.30 -24.15
N GLY A 110 -4.69 -18.08 -24.15
CA GLY A 110 -4.49 -17.09 -25.21
C GLY A 110 -3.06 -16.56 -25.31
N TYR A 111 -2.37 -16.35 -24.19
CA TYR A 111 -0.93 -16.02 -24.18
C TYR A 111 -0.13 -17.19 -24.73
N ARG A 112 -0.40 -18.40 -24.22
CA ARG A 112 0.29 -19.63 -24.62
C ARG A 112 0.14 -19.92 -26.12
N SER A 113 -1.06 -19.82 -26.67
CA SER A 113 -1.31 -20.12 -28.09
C SER A 113 -0.63 -19.13 -29.05
N ARG A 114 -0.30 -17.93 -28.56
CA ARG A 114 0.39 -16.88 -29.31
C ARG A 114 1.90 -16.84 -29.05
N GLY A 115 2.42 -17.73 -28.21
CA GLY A 115 3.83 -17.72 -27.81
C GLY A 115 4.25 -16.47 -27.03
N LEU A 116 3.30 -15.82 -26.33
CA LEU A 116 3.57 -14.63 -25.54
C LEU A 116 3.92 -15.03 -24.09
N PRO A 117 4.96 -14.42 -23.48
CA PRO A 117 5.31 -14.71 -22.10
C PRO A 117 4.26 -14.16 -21.13
N LEU A 118 4.00 -14.90 -20.07
CA LEU A 118 3.14 -14.49 -18.96
C LEU A 118 3.68 -15.11 -17.67
N SER A 119 3.89 -14.29 -16.65
CA SER A 119 4.41 -14.72 -15.35
C SER A 119 3.37 -14.66 -14.24
N ALA A 120 2.40 -13.75 -14.33
CA ALA A 120 1.34 -13.66 -13.34
C ALA A 120 0.02 -13.11 -13.90
N VAL A 121 -1.07 -13.48 -13.26
CA VAL A 121 -2.41 -12.93 -13.46
C VAL A 121 -2.92 -12.36 -12.14
N HIS A 122 -3.51 -11.16 -12.19
CA HIS A 122 -4.04 -10.45 -11.03
C HIS A 122 -5.55 -10.59 -10.99
N LEU A 123 -6.08 -11.10 -9.88
CA LEU A 123 -7.51 -11.17 -9.63
C LEU A 123 -7.94 -9.97 -8.78
N ASP A 124 -8.76 -9.11 -9.39
CA ASP A 124 -9.34 -7.91 -8.79
C ASP A 124 -10.52 -8.27 -7.87
N ILE A 125 -11.23 -7.28 -7.33
CA ILE A 125 -12.26 -7.43 -6.29
C ILE A 125 -13.43 -8.35 -6.66
N ASP A 126 -13.56 -8.70 -7.95
CA ASP A 126 -14.61 -9.57 -8.48
C ASP A 126 -14.42 -11.06 -8.16
N HIS A 127 -13.25 -11.46 -7.66
CA HIS A 127 -13.04 -12.82 -7.14
C HIS A 127 -13.52 -13.01 -5.69
N TYR A 128 -13.86 -11.93 -4.98
CA TYR A 128 -14.38 -11.99 -3.62
C TYR A 128 -15.87 -12.35 -3.58
N ASP A 129 -16.29 -13.04 -2.52
CA ASP A 129 -17.70 -13.26 -2.24
C ASP A 129 -18.35 -11.96 -1.75
N GLY A 130 -19.06 -11.27 -2.66
CA GLY A 130 -19.75 -10.01 -2.36
C GLY A 130 -18.82 -8.90 -1.92
N HIS A 131 -17.61 -8.83 -2.52
CA HIS A 131 -16.55 -7.86 -2.21
C HIS A 131 -16.02 -7.91 -0.77
N ARG A 132 -16.24 -9.01 -0.04
CA ARG A 132 -15.68 -9.20 1.31
C ARG A 132 -14.22 -9.62 1.20
N VAL A 133 -13.33 -8.83 1.79
CA VAL A 133 -11.89 -9.16 1.84
C VAL A 133 -11.67 -10.50 2.56
N PHE A 134 -10.63 -11.23 2.14
CA PHE A 134 -10.31 -12.58 2.64
C PHE A 134 -11.45 -13.61 2.43
N THR A 135 -12.11 -13.53 1.28
CA THR A 135 -13.09 -14.53 0.83
C THR A 135 -12.87 -14.88 -0.64
N VAL A 136 -13.65 -15.85 -1.15
CA VAL A 136 -13.68 -16.23 -2.57
C VAL A 136 -15.12 -16.48 -2.98
N ASP A 137 -15.56 -15.90 -4.09
CA ASP A 137 -16.82 -16.24 -4.74
C ASP A 137 -16.72 -17.67 -5.31
N ARG A 138 -17.35 -18.63 -4.62
CA ARG A 138 -17.31 -20.05 -5.00
C ARG A 138 -18.20 -20.39 -6.20
N GLU A 139 -19.08 -19.49 -6.65
CA GLU A 139 -19.83 -19.69 -7.89
C GLU A 139 -18.92 -19.39 -9.09
N ARG A 140 -18.12 -18.32 -9.01
CA ARG A 140 -17.18 -17.91 -10.07
C ARG A 140 -15.84 -18.64 -10.02
N PHE A 141 -15.40 -19.02 -8.82
CA PHE A 141 -14.14 -19.69 -8.54
C PHE A 141 -14.35 -20.89 -7.59
N PRO A 142 -15.02 -21.96 -8.06
CA PRO A 142 -15.39 -23.11 -7.22
C PRO A 142 -14.19 -23.89 -6.67
N ASP A 143 -13.08 -23.93 -7.42
CA ASP A 143 -11.82 -24.55 -7.01
C ASP A 143 -10.64 -23.63 -7.36
N LEU A 144 -10.54 -22.52 -6.63
CA LEU A 144 -9.45 -21.57 -6.80
C LEU A 144 -8.06 -22.17 -6.51
N PRO A 145 -7.86 -23.02 -5.48
CA PRO A 145 -6.59 -23.72 -5.28
C PRO A 145 -6.22 -24.62 -6.46
N GLY A 146 -7.18 -25.35 -7.03
CA GLY A 146 -6.97 -26.16 -8.23
C GLY A 146 -6.55 -25.32 -9.43
N LEU A 147 -7.24 -24.20 -9.69
CA LEU A 147 -6.85 -23.23 -10.72
C LEU A 147 -5.42 -22.71 -10.49
N ALA A 148 -5.09 -22.35 -9.25
CA ALA A 148 -3.74 -21.88 -8.91
C ALA A 148 -2.68 -22.94 -9.22
N GLY A 149 -2.93 -24.21 -8.89
CA GLY A 149 -2.03 -25.33 -9.21
C GLY A 149 -1.87 -25.58 -10.71
N GLU A 150 -2.96 -25.49 -11.49
CA GLU A 150 -2.92 -25.58 -12.96
C GLU A 150 -2.04 -24.49 -13.57
N LEU A 151 -2.20 -23.24 -13.10
CA LEU A 151 -1.43 -22.09 -13.57
C LEU A 151 0.02 -22.18 -13.14
N ASP A 152 0.29 -22.63 -11.91
CA ASP A 152 1.64 -22.80 -11.39
C ASP A 152 2.45 -23.78 -12.26
N GLY A 153 1.83 -24.90 -12.66
CA GLY A 153 2.41 -25.89 -13.58
C GLY A 153 2.66 -25.35 -15.00
N ALA A 154 2.00 -24.25 -15.38
CA ALA A 154 2.27 -23.50 -16.61
C ALA A 154 3.26 -22.33 -16.41
N GLY A 155 3.82 -22.17 -15.21
CA GLY A 155 4.74 -21.08 -14.86
C GLY A 155 4.06 -19.72 -14.61
N VAL A 156 2.73 -19.70 -14.44
CA VAL A 156 1.93 -18.50 -14.21
C VAL A 156 1.48 -18.46 -12.76
N ARG A 157 1.69 -17.33 -12.07
CA ARG A 157 1.30 -17.11 -10.67
C ARG A 157 -0.01 -16.34 -10.55
N LEU A 158 -0.74 -16.54 -9.47
CA LEU A 158 -1.90 -15.72 -9.12
C LEU A 158 -1.54 -14.65 -8.10
N VAL A 159 -2.01 -13.43 -8.34
CA VAL A 159 -1.91 -12.29 -7.42
C VAL A 159 -3.31 -11.87 -7.00
N SER A 160 -3.55 -11.72 -5.69
CA SER A 160 -4.85 -11.32 -5.15
C SER A 160 -4.82 -9.84 -4.77
N ILE A 161 -5.82 -9.07 -5.15
CA ILE A 161 -6.08 -7.78 -4.50
C ILE A 161 -6.40 -7.99 -3.01
N VAL A 162 -6.04 -7.05 -2.14
CA VAL A 162 -6.46 -6.93 -0.74
C VAL A 162 -6.67 -5.45 -0.39
N ASP A 163 -7.92 -5.10 -0.11
CA ASP A 163 -8.31 -3.75 0.34
C ASP A 163 -8.35 -3.67 1.88
N PRO A 164 -8.25 -2.47 2.48
CA PRO A 164 -8.34 -2.31 3.94
C PRO A 164 -9.78 -2.28 4.46
N ALA A 165 -10.78 -2.14 3.58
CA ALA A 165 -12.16 -1.96 3.96
C ALA A 165 -12.82 -3.31 4.31
N VAL A 166 -13.10 -3.51 5.61
CA VAL A 166 -13.71 -4.75 6.12
C VAL A 166 -15.21 -4.58 6.24
N LYS A 167 -16.01 -5.45 5.61
CA LYS A 167 -17.48 -5.35 5.64
C LYS A 167 -18.00 -5.51 7.07
N VAL A 168 -18.83 -4.57 7.52
CA VAL A 168 -19.43 -4.64 8.86
C VAL A 168 -20.32 -5.87 8.99
N GLY A 169 -20.12 -6.64 10.04
CA GLY A 169 -20.89 -7.83 10.37
C GLY A 169 -20.38 -9.13 9.74
N ASP A 170 -19.32 -9.08 8.92
CA ASP A 170 -18.68 -10.30 8.42
C ASP A 170 -17.74 -10.96 9.46
N ALA A 171 -17.16 -12.10 9.09
CA ALA A 171 -16.29 -12.87 9.97
C ALA A 171 -14.99 -12.13 10.32
N VAL A 172 -14.41 -11.37 9.37
CA VAL A 172 -13.19 -10.58 9.59
C VAL A 172 -13.48 -9.44 10.55
N HIS A 173 -14.64 -8.79 10.43
CA HIS A 173 -15.12 -7.76 11.34
C HIS A 173 -15.30 -8.29 12.76
N ALA A 174 -15.95 -9.46 12.89
CA ALA A 174 -16.15 -10.11 14.18
C ALA A 174 -14.80 -10.48 14.84
N ALA A 175 -13.88 -11.09 14.08
CA ALA A 175 -12.55 -11.43 14.56
C ALA A 175 -11.74 -10.18 14.97
N GLY A 176 -11.79 -9.12 14.15
CA GLY A 176 -11.12 -7.86 14.42
C GLY A 176 -11.60 -7.19 15.71
N ARG A 177 -12.87 -7.35 16.10
CA ARG A 177 -13.39 -6.81 17.36
C ARG A 177 -12.79 -7.46 18.60
N ALA A 178 -12.26 -8.67 18.48
CA ALA A 178 -11.57 -9.38 19.57
C ALA A 178 -10.07 -9.03 19.67
N VAL A 179 -9.53 -8.20 18.77
CA VAL A 179 -8.10 -7.86 18.74
C VAL A 179 -7.77 -6.80 19.79
N GLY A 180 -7.05 -7.22 20.82
CA GLY A 180 -6.67 -6.35 21.93
C GLY A 180 -7.88 -5.81 22.71
N ALA A 181 -7.63 -4.89 23.63
CA ALA A 181 -8.68 -4.38 24.50
C ALA A 181 -9.71 -3.49 23.77
N HIS A 182 -9.39 -2.95 22.60
CA HIS A 182 -10.18 -1.93 21.91
C HIS A 182 -10.61 -2.37 20.50
N GLY A 183 -10.46 -3.65 20.16
CA GLY A 183 -10.66 -4.15 18.80
C GLY A 183 -9.65 -3.59 17.80
N ALA A 184 -9.68 -4.06 16.56
CA ALA A 184 -8.72 -3.72 15.52
C ALA A 184 -9.00 -2.40 14.78
N PHE A 185 -10.22 -1.88 14.87
CA PHE A 185 -10.71 -0.84 13.95
C PHE A 185 -10.45 0.59 14.46
N VAL A 186 -10.26 1.52 13.53
CA VAL A 186 -10.18 2.96 13.76
C VAL A 186 -11.46 3.44 14.46
N ARG A 187 -11.32 4.33 15.45
CA ARG A 187 -12.42 4.84 16.27
C ARG A 187 -12.51 6.35 16.23
N ASP A 188 -13.70 6.90 16.48
CA ASP A 188 -13.88 8.33 16.68
C ASP A 188 -13.51 8.77 18.11
N ALA A 189 -13.59 10.07 18.39
CA ALA A 189 -13.30 10.60 19.71
C ALA A 189 -14.27 10.14 20.81
N ALA A 190 -15.45 9.60 20.45
CA ALA A 190 -16.40 8.99 21.37
C ALA A 190 -16.16 7.48 21.56
N GLY A 191 -15.10 6.93 20.97
CA GLY A 191 -14.74 5.52 21.04
C GLY A 191 -15.58 4.61 20.14
N ARG A 192 -16.38 5.15 19.21
CA ARG A 192 -17.19 4.35 18.27
C ARG A 192 -16.35 4.00 17.04
N GLU A 193 -16.53 2.81 16.49
CA GLU A 193 -15.85 2.43 15.23
C GLU A 193 -16.22 3.41 14.11
N VAL A 194 -15.20 3.93 13.43
CA VAL A 194 -15.39 4.73 12.22
C VAL A 194 -15.95 3.83 11.13
N ARG A 195 -16.95 4.35 10.42
CA ARG A 195 -17.64 3.66 9.33
C ARG A 195 -17.47 4.43 8.06
N GLY A 196 -17.23 3.71 6.98
CA GLY A 196 -17.23 4.24 5.62
C GLY A 196 -18.05 3.37 4.70
N GLU A 197 -18.11 3.74 3.42
CA GLU A 197 -18.83 3.01 2.38
C GLU A 197 -17.86 2.70 1.23
N VAL A 198 -17.80 1.45 0.79
CA VAL A 198 -17.01 1.02 -0.38
C VAL A 198 -17.78 -0.10 -1.12
N TRP A 199 -17.12 -0.94 -1.92
CA TRP A 199 -17.71 -2.01 -2.73
C TRP A 199 -18.61 -3.00 -1.96
N PRO A 200 -18.24 -3.49 -0.76
CA PRO A 200 -19.13 -4.36 0.00
C PRO A 200 -20.18 -3.59 0.82
N GLY A 201 -20.31 -2.28 0.62
CA GLY A 201 -21.17 -1.38 1.37
C GLY A 201 -20.50 -0.84 2.63
N ARG A 202 -21.24 -0.83 3.75
CA ARG A 202 -20.73 -0.30 5.03
C ARG A 202 -19.52 -1.07 5.56
N CYS A 203 -18.41 -0.38 5.74
CA CYS A 203 -17.12 -0.93 6.14
C CYS A 203 -16.56 -0.36 7.45
N ALA A 204 -15.65 -1.12 8.05
CA ALA A 204 -14.75 -0.75 9.13
C ALA A 204 -13.30 -0.76 8.60
N TYR A 205 -12.42 0.04 9.19
CA TYR A 205 -11.03 0.16 8.74
C TYR A 205 -10.10 -0.25 9.88
N PRO A 206 -9.23 -1.26 9.70
CA PRO A 206 -8.23 -1.61 10.70
C PRO A 206 -7.30 -0.43 10.97
N ASP A 207 -6.93 -0.22 12.23
CA ASP A 207 -5.91 0.74 12.60
C ASP A 207 -4.52 0.11 12.47
N PHE A 208 -3.96 0.11 11.25
CA PHE A 208 -2.64 -0.47 11.00
C PHE A 208 -1.50 0.23 11.76
N THR A 209 -1.75 1.40 12.33
CA THR A 209 -0.76 2.08 13.17
C THR A 209 -0.55 1.39 14.53
N ARG A 210 -1.34 0.35 14.83
CA ARG A 210 -1.20 -0.46 16.05
C ARG A 210 -0.49 -1.79 15.77
N PRO A 211 0.59 -2.14 16.49
CA PRO A 211 1.34 -3.38 16.27
C PRO A 211 0.50 -4.66 16.31
N GLU A 212 -0.41 -4.78 17.28
CA GLU A 212 -1.29 -5.94 17.44
C GLU A 212 -2.29 -6.09 16.28
N VAL A 213 -2.71 -4.97 15.68
CA VAL A 213 -3.57 -4.95 14.50
C VAL A 213 -2.80 -5.39 13.27
N ARG A 214 -1.54 -4.94 13.11
CA ARG A 214 -0.67 -5.42 12.04
C ARG A 214 -0.40 -6.93 12.15
N ALA A 215 -0.16 -7.43 13.36
CA ALA A 215 0.05 -8.85 13.59
C ALA A 215 -1.19 -9.68 13.23
N TRP A 216 -2.37 -9.26 13.69
CA TRP A 216 -3.65 -9.89 13.34
C TRP A 216 -3.92 -9.86 11.83
N TRP A 217 -3.83 -8.68 11.21
CA TRP A 217 -4.09 -8.52 9.77
C TRP A 217 -3.13 -9.35 8.92
N GLY A 218 -1.83 -9.34 9.26
CA GLY A 218 -0.85 -10.17 8.58
C GLY A 218 -1.12 -11.67 8.71
N GLY A 219 -1.80 -12.11 9.77
CA GLY A 219 -2.25 -13.50 9.93
C GLY A 219 -3.37 -13.90 8.95
N LEU A 220 -4.21 -12.95 8.52
CA LEU A 220 -5.30 -13.21 7.57
C LEU A 220 -4.79 -13.61 6.19
N TYR A 221 -3.53 -13.31 5.86
CA TYR A 221 -2.90 -13.70 4.60
C TYR A 221 -2.77 -15.22 4.45
N ALA A 222 -2.86 -15.98 5.54
CA ALA A 222 -2.93 -17.44 5.48
C ALA A 222 -4.06 -17.89 4.55
N GLU A 223 -5.21 -17.22 4.61
CA GLU A 223 -6.36 -17.52 3.77
C GLU A 223 -6.04 -17.30 2.28
N ARG A 224 -5.30 -16.23 1.92
CA ARG A 224 -4.84 -16.03 0.53
C ARG A 224 -3.86 -17.09 0.07
N LEU A 225 -2.95 -17.50 0.94
CA LEU A 225 -1.98 -18.55 0.62
C LEU A 225 -2.65 -19.91 0.45
N ASP A 226 -3.68 -20.21 1.25
CA ASP A 226 -4.49 -21.42 1.16
C ASP A 226 -5.29 -21.49 -0.16
N GLN A 227 -5.68 -20.34 -0.71
CA GLN A 227 -6.28 -20.25 -2.06
C GLN A 227 -5.25 -20.41 -3.21
N GLY A 228 -3.96 -20.55 -2.90
CA GLY A 228 -2.90 -20.70 -3.90
C GLY A 228 -2.37 -19.39 -4.49
N PHE A 229 -2.72 -18.23 -3.91
CA PHE A 229 -2.11 -16.97 -4.32
C PHE A 229 -0.61 -16.92 -3.98
N SER A 230 0.17 -16.37 -4.89
CA SER A 230 1.63 -16.22 -4.77
C SER A 230 2.06 -14.79 -4.46
N GLY A 231 1.15 -13.82 -4.59
CA GLY A 231 1.42 -12.43 -4.31
C GLY A 231 0.16 -11.63 -4.02
N VAL A 232 0.36 -10.40 -3.56
CA VAL A 232 -0.72 -9.52 -3.13
C VAL A 232 -0.58 -8.11 -3.70
N TRP A 233 -1.70 -7.53 -4.08
CA TRP A 233 -1.85 -6.14 -4.47
C TRP A 233 -2.70 -5.42 -3.42
N HIS A 234 -2.16 -4.41 -2.74
CA HIS A 234 -2.96 -3.55 -1.88
C HIS A 234 -3.54 -2.40 -2.69
N ASP A 235 -4.85 -2.26 -2.63
CA ASP A 235 -5.57 -1.14 -3.22
C ASP A 235 -6.43 -0.43 -2.17
N MET A 236 -6.95 0.74 -2.53
CA MET A 236 -7.90 1.48 -1.70
C MET A 236 -7.37 1.88 -0.30
N ASN A 237 -6.05 1.94 -0.15
CA ASN A 237 -5.36 2.02 1.14
C ASN A 237 -4.81 3.41 1.52
N GLU A 238 -5.28 4.47 0.87
CA GLU A 238 -5.10 5.86 1.31
C GLU A 238 -5.54 6.12 2.77
N PRO A 239 -6.64 5.56 3.33
CA PRO A 239 -7.68 4.64 2.81
C PRO A 239 -8.90 5.31 2.16
N VAL A 240 -9.50 4.67 1.16
CA VAL A 240 -10.71 5.19 0.51
C VAL A 240 -11.95 4.87 1.33
N SER A 241 -12.76 5.91 1.55
CA SER A 241 -14.18 5.78 1.88
C SER A 241 -14.95 6.65 0.90
N PHE A 242 -15.96 6.09 0.22
CA PHE A 242 -16.83 6.90 -0.64
C PHE A 242 -17.63 7.88 0.22
N ALA A 243 -17.69 9.13 -0.24
CA ALA A 243 -18.44 10.19 0.39
C ALA A 243 -19.12 11.02 -0.71
N PRO A 244 -20.40 11.39 -0.55
CA PRO A 244 -21.09 12.25 -1.53
C PRO A 244 -20.51 13.67 -1.57
N PHE A 245 -19.88 14.11 -0.47
CA PHE A 245 -19.26 15.42 -0.33
C PHE A 245 -18.01 15.29 0.56
N GLY A 246 -17.01 16.14 0.30
CA GLY A 246 -15.76 16.16 1.05
C GLY A 246 -14.70 15.21 0.47
N GLU A 247 -13.68 14.92 1.27
CA GLU A 247 -12.59 14.04 0.88
C GLU A 247 -13.02 12.57 0.93
N THR A 248 -12.57 11.77 -0.03
CA THR A 248 -12.83 10.33 -0.11
C THR A 248 -11.85 9.55 0.78
N THR A 249 -11.86 9.84 2.08
CA THR A 249 -11.00 9.22 3.11
C THR A 249 -11.69 9.23 4.48
N LEU A 250 -11.01 8.74 5.53
CA LEU A 250 -11.54 8.77 6.90
C LEU A 250 -11.59 10.20 7.47
N PRO A 251 -12.51 10.47 8.41
CA PRO A 251 -12.55 11.75 9.10
C PRO A 251 -11.19 12.10 9.72
N ARG A 252 -10.72 13.33 9.50
CA ARG A 252 -9.44 13.82 10.04
C ARG A 252 -9.32 13.70 11.57
N SER A 253 -10.44 13.71 12.29
CA SER A 253 -10.51 13.56 13.74
C SER A 253 -10.53 12.11 14.24
N ALA A 254 -10.61 11.12 13.34
CA ALA A 254 -10.57 9.70 13.70
C ALA A 254 -9.27 9.37 14.44
N ARG A 255 -9.36 8.59 15.52
CA ARG A 255 -8.27 8.29 16.44
C ARG A 255 -7.50 7.05 16.00
N HIS A 256 -6.18 7.17 16.10
CA HIS A 256 -5.22 6.12 15.77
C HIS A 256 -4.23 5.90 16.91
N GLY A 257 -3.68 4.69 16.99
CA GLY A 257 -2.70 4.32 18.00
C GLY A 257 -1.29 4.88 17.77
N LEU A 258 -0.87 5.07 16.51
CA LEU A 258 0.44 5.62 16.12
C LEU A 258 1.61 5.01 16.90
N ASP A 259 1.68 3.67 16.94
CA ASP A 259 2.66 2.88 17.68
C ASP A 259 2.78 3.26 19.18
N GLY A 260 1.69 3.74 19.79
CA GLY A 260 1.58 4.08 21.21
C GLY A 260 1.58 5.57 21.51
N GLU A 261 2.02 6.41 20.58
CA GLU A 261 2.01 7.88 20.74
C GLU A 261 0.59 8.44 20.76
N GLY A 262 -0.33 7.77 20.06
CA GLY A 262 -1.69 8.23 19.87
C GLY A 262 -1.77 9.47 18.97
N GLY A 263 -2.94 9.67 18.37
CA GLY A 263 -3.20 10.86 17.57
C GLY A 263 -4.47 10.73 16.76
N ASP A 264 -4.59 11.56 15.74
CA ASP A 264 -5.71 11.50 14.81
C ASP A 264 -5.27 11.18 13.38
N HIS A 265 -6.25 11.06 12.51
CA HIS A 265 -6.05 10.67 11.14
C HIS A 265 -5.20 11.70 10.37
N ARG A 266 -5.07 12.96 10.82
CA ARG A 266 -4.15 13.92 10.17
C ARG A 266 -2.70 13.46 10.24
N ALA A 267 -2.30 12.89 11.37
CA ALA A 267 -0.97 12.32 11.55
C ALA A 267 -0.84 10.91 10.97
N ALA A 268 -1.94 10.14 10.96
CA ALA A 268 -1.92 8.75 10.51
C ALA A 268 -2.14 8.55 9.01
N HIS A 269 -2.78 9.49 8.31
CA HIS A 269 -3.28 9.34 6.94
C HIS A 269 -2.19 8.81 6.00
N ASN A 270 -1.10 9.55 5.85
CA ASN A 270 -0.06 9.20 4.90
C ASN A 270 0.73 7.93 5.28
N VAL A 271 0.75 7.52 6.56
CA VAL A 271 1.41 6.28 7.00
C VAL A 271 0.46 5.09 7.14
N TYR A 272 -0.83 5.27 6.86
CA TYR A 272 -1.83 4.20 6.94
C TYR A 272 -1.48 3.06 5.98
N ALA A 273 -1.28 3.40 4.71
CA ALA A 273 -0.90 2.47 3.65
C ALA A 273 0.45 1.77 3.92
N LEU A 274 1.45 2.53 4.38
CA LEU A 274 2.76 1.98 4.76
C LEU A 274 2.62 0.89 5.82
N ASN A 275 1.74 1.10 6.80
CA ASN A 275 1.52 0.15 7.88
C ASN A 275 0.67 -1.05 7.45
N MET A 276 -0.22 -0.90 6.46
CA MET A 276 -0.90 -2.01 5.81
C MET A 276 0.10 -2.89 5.04
N ALA A 277 0.98 -2.28 4.24
CA ALA A 277 2.04 -2.97 3.52
C ALA A 277 2.96 -3.72 4.49
N ARG A 278 3.36 -3.06 5.59
CA ARG A 278 4.12 -3.69 6.69
C ARG A 278 3.41 -4.91 7.26
N ALA A 279 2.12 -4.79 7.59
CA ALA A 279 1.33 -5.89 8.14
C ALA A 279 1.28 -7.09 7.20
N GLY A 280 0.99 -6.85 5.91
CA GLY A 280 0.96 -7.89 4.88
C GLY A 280 2.32 -8.53 4.66
N TRP A 281 3.37 -7.73 4.51
CA TRP A 281 4.74 -8.20 4.30
C TRP A 281 5.25 -9.06 5.45
N GLU A 282 5.17 -8.55 6.69
CA GLU A 282 5.59 -9.29 7.88
C GLU A 282 4.74 -10.56 8.06
N GLY A 283 3.45 -10.52 7.71
CA GLY A 283 2.58 -11.69 7.66
C GLY A 283 3.07 -12.76 6.70
N LEU A 284 3.32 -12.38 5.44
CA LEU A 284 3.80 -13.27 4.38
C LEU A 284 5.17 -13.89 4.73
N VAL A 285 6.10 -13.10 5.29
CA VAL A 285 7.40 -13.62 5.75
C VAL A 285 7.23 -14.66 6.86
N ARG A 286 6.32 -14.43 7.82
CA ARG A 286 6.06 -15.43 8.89
C ARG A 286 5.39 -16.69 8.36
N LEU A 287 4.45 -16.54 7.42
CA LEU A 287 3.67 -17.66 6.88
C LEU A 287 4.47 -18.50 5.87
N ARG A 288 5.41 -17.89 5.13
CA ARG A 288 6.31 -18.56 4.18
C ARG A 288 7.75 -18.05 4.31
N PRO A 289 8.49 -18.43 5.37
CA PRO A 289 9.83 -17.91 5.63
C PRO A 289 10.89 -18.28 4.57
N GLY A 290 10.62 -19.29 3.74
CA GLY A 290 11.49 -19.70 2.64
C GLY A 290 11.26 -18.94 1.32
N GLU A 291 10.24 -18.09 1.24
CA GLU A 291 9.85 -17.39 0.02
C GLU A 291 9.97 -15.87 0.19
N ARG A 292 10.39 -15.19 -0.87
CA ARG A 292 10.34 -13.72 -0.91
C ARG A 292 8.91 -13.28 -1.23
N PRO A 293 8.27 -12.46 -0.39
CA PRO A 293 6.93 -11.97 -0.70
C PRO A 293 6.91 -11.14 -1.98
N PHE A 294 5.85 -11.29 -2.77
CA PHE A 294 5.46 -10.30 -3.76
C PHE A 294 4.27 -9.53 -3.22
N LEU A 295 4.49 -8.28 -2.87
CA LEU A 295 3.47 -7.35 -2.40
C LEU A 295 3.73 -6.00 -3.06
N PHE A 296 2.68 -5.37 -3.58
CA PHE A 296 2.76 -3.96 -3.97
C PHE A 296 1.53 -3.20 -3.52
N SER A 297 1.63 -1.88 -3.42
CA SER A 297 0.67 -1.01 -2.77
C SER A 297 0.36 0.22 -3.60
N ARG A 298 -0.93 0.60 -3.71
CA ARG A 298 -1.32 1.83 -4.40
C ARG A 298 -0.82 3.08 -3.67
N SER A 299 -1.02 3.12 -2.36
CA SER A 299 -0.58 4.21 -1.48
C SER A 299 0.61 3.81 -0.61
N GLY A 300 1.30 4.80 -0.04
CA GLY A 300 2.48 4.56 0.77
C GLY A 300 3.15 5.81 1.30
N TRP A 301 4.25 5.60 2.02
CA TRP A 301 5.09 6.66 2.57
C TRP A 301 6.57 6.27 2.49
N ALA A 302 7.45 7.19 2.88
CA ALA A 302 8.89 6.94 3.00
C ALA A 302 9.16 5.65 3.79
N GLY A 303 9.88 4.71 3.18
CA GLY A 303 10.16 3.39 3.74
C GLY A 303 9.24 2.27 3.25
N MET A 304 8.27 2.55 2.37
CA MET A 304 7.40 1.52 1.78
C MET A 304 8.20 0.46 1.03
N GLN A 305 9.32 0.84 0.40
CA GLN A 305 10.19 -0.07 -0.36
C GLN A 305 10.67 -1.29 0.44
N ARG A 306 10.65 -1.24 1.79
CA ARG A 306 11.00 -2.36 2.66
C ARG A 306 9.97 -3.50 2.64
N TYR A 307 8.73 -3.18 2.28
CA TYR A 307 7.57 -4.05 2.42
C TYR A 307 6.92 -4.37 1.08
N GLY A 308 7.70 -4.26 0.00
CA GLY A 308 7.16 -4.24 -1.35
C GLY A 308 7.20 -2.83 -1.94
N GLY A 309 6.71 -2.71 -3.17
CA GLY A 309 6.67 -1.46 -3.93
C GLY A 309 5.35 -0.73 -3.79
#